data_AF-A0A367KWA4-F1
#
_entry.id   AF-A0A367KWA4-F1
#
_cell.length_a   1.000
_cell.length_b   1.000
_cell.length_c   1.000
_cell.angle_alpha   90.00
_cell.angle_beta   90.00
_cell.angle_gamma   90.00
#
_symmetry.space_group_name_H-M   'P 1'
#
loop_
_entity.id
_entity.type
_entity.pdbx_description
1 polymer ?
#
loop_
_entity_poly.entity_id
_entity_poly.type
_entity_poly.pdbx_seq_one_letter_code
_entity_poly.pdbx_strand_id
1 'polypeptide(L)'
;MPFAFKAISIVYQQFDIFAISMLPSFQVELPHLCIIVLYTYLVPLTVFVLIQLVYSTWLLSNREMYIQENLDISWQLAYMTNTELLYDMQDHWHCQDFMTRFDRPILSLDTHALSKACYPILSRTFGPAIFVWGIVLWIMKLVQAIGLLFMYTFYFDQNYVFDKLSQKNLI
;
A
#
# COMPACT_ATOMS: atom_id res chain seq x y z
N MET A 1 11.83 -6.73 13.55
CA MET A 1 10.88 -5.68 13.13
C MET A 1 11.13 -5.02 11.75
N PRO A 2 12.24 -5.21 11.00
CA PRO A 2 12.42 -4.53 9.70
C PRO A 2 11.84 -5.25 8.45
N PHE A 3 11.37 -6.50 8.58
CA PHE A 3 11.02 -7.36 7.43
C PHE A 3 9.68 -7.05 6.76
N ALA A 4 8.58 -7.00 7.53
CA ALA A 4 7.28 -6.55 7.01
C ALA A 4 7.34 -5.08 6.55
N PHE A 5 8.26 -4.31 7.13
CA PHE A 5 8.48 -2.91 6.81
C PHE A 5 9.02 -2.75 5.38
N LYS A 6 10.05 -3.51 4.98
CA LYS A 6 10.71 -3.33 3.68
C LYS A 6 9.82 -3.71 2.49
N ALA A 7 9.09 -4.81 2.55
CA ALA A 7 8.27 -5.27 1.42
C ALA A 7 7.06 -4.36 1.16
N ILE A 8 6.40 -3.91 2.23
CA ILE A 8 5.22 -3.03 2.15
C ILE A 8 5.66 -1.57 1.86
N SER A 9 6.79 -1.12 2.42
CA SER A 9 7.39 0.19 2.15
C SER A 9 7.84 0.35 0.70
N ILE A 10 8.51 -0.64 0.10
CA ILE A 10 9.11 -0.47 -1.25
C ILE A 10 8.04 -0.30 -2.35
N VAL A 11 6.91 -1.00 -2.26
CA VAL A 11 5.84 -0.90 -3.28
C VAL A 11 5.00 0.37 -3.11
N TYR A 12 4.77 0.83 -1.88
CA TYR A 12 3.91 1.99 -1.61
C TYR A 12 4.66 3.33 -1.60
N GLN A 13 5.86 3.36 -1.05
CA GLN A 13 6.64 4.60 -0.88
C GLN A 13 7.16 5.14 -2.21
N GLN A 14 7.29 4.28 -3.24
CA GLN A 14 7.78 4.71 -4.55
C GLN A 14 6.71 5.43 -5.39
N PHE A 15 5.41 5.23 -5.09
CA PHE A 15 4.31 5.91 -5.79
C PHE A 15 3.82 7.18 -5.08
N ASP A 16 3.75 7.21 -3.75
CA ASP A 16 3.29 8.39 -2.99
C ASP A 16 4.30 9.55 -3.02
N ILE A 17 5.61 9.26 -3.02
CA ILE A 17 6.63 10.32 -3.14
C ILE A 17 6.57 10.97 -4.54
N PHE A 18 6.30 10.20 -5.60
CA PHE A 18 6.15 10.76 -6.94
C PHE A 18 4.89 11.65 -7.07
N ALA A 19 3.77 11.23 -6.49
CA ALA A 19 2.52 12.00 -6.56
C ALA A 19 2.56 13.28 -5.71
N ILE A 20 3.19 13.25 -4.52
CA ILE A 20 3.31 14.41 -3.63
C ILE A 20 4.41 15.37 -4.11
N SER A 21 5.51 14.87 -4.68
CA SER A 21 6.58 15.71 -5.23
C SER A 21 6.19 16.47 -6.51
N MET A 22 5.10 16.06 -7.17
CA MET A 22 4.51 16.74 -8.31
C MET A 22 3.34 17.67 -7.94
N LEU A 23 3.13 18.03 -6.67
CA LEU A 23 2.35 19.23 -6.34
C LEU A 23 3.08 20.42 -6.97
N PRO A 24 2.62 20.93 -8.11
CA PRO A 24 3.34 22.00 -8.75
C PRO A 24 3.04 23.22 -7.90
N SER A 25 4.09 23.83 -7.35
CA SER A 25 4.10 25.25 -7.00
C SER A 25 3.96 26.07 -8.28
N PHE A 26 2.85 25.91 -8.99
CA PHE A 26 2.55 26.64 -10.20
C PHE A 26 1.38 27.58 -9.93
N GLN A 27 1.75 28.86 -9.78
CA GLN A 27 0.88 29.96 -10.14
C GLN A 27 0.68 29.88 -11.67
N VAL A 28 -0.32 29.13 -12.16
CA VAL A 28 -0.57 29.01 -13.61
C VAL A 28 -1.52 30.13 -14.05
N GLU A 29 -0.99 31.13 -14.73
CA GLU A 29 -1.74 32.23 -15.38
C GLU A 29 -2.42 31.81 -16.71
N LEU A 30 -2.55 30.51 -17.01
CA LEU A 30 -3.04 29.99 -18.29
C LEU A 30 -4.16 28.95 -18.12
N PRO A 31 -5.42 29.27 -18.50
CA PRO A 31 -6.58 28.40 -18.28
C PRO A 31 -6.51 27.06 -19.01
N HIS A 32 -5.78 26.98 -20.12
CA HIS A 32 -5.64 25.74 -20.91
C HIS A 32 -4.74 24.69 -20.25
N LEU A 33 -3.70 25.10 -19.51
CA LEU A 33 -2.84 24.17 -18.77
C LEU A 33 -3.60 23.53 -17.60
N CYS A 34 -4.51 24.29 -16.99
CA CYS A 34 -5.35 23.84 -15.88
C CYS A 34 -6.24 22.65 -16.27
N ILE A 35 -6.90 22.72 -17.43
CA ILE A 35 -7.78 21.66 -17.94
C ILE A 35 -6.98 20.37 -18.21
N ILE A 36 -5.78 20.51 -18.79
CA ILE A 36 -4.92 19.36 -19.06
C ILE A 36 -4.53 18.67 -17.75
N VAL A 37 -4.06 19.43 -16.75
CA VAL A 37 -3.67 18.87 -15.44
C VAL A 37 -4.84 18.15 -14.75
N LEU A 38 -6.04 18.75 -14.78
CA LEU A 38 -7.23 18.15 -14.18
C LEU A 38 -7.57 16.78 -14.81
N TYR A 39 -7.73 16.75 -16.13
CA TYR A 39 -8.24 15.55 -16.81
C TYR A 39 -7.17 14.48 -17.04
N THR A 40 -5.91 14.86 -17.24
CA THR A 40 -4.83 13.90 -17.53
C THR A 40 -4.13 13.38 -16.27
N TYR A 41 -4.14 14.13 -15.17
CA TYR A 41 -3.46 13.72 -13.93
C TYR A 41 -4.43 13.55 -12.76
N LEU A 42 -5.26 14.56 -12.43
CA LEU A 42 -6.07 14.52 -11.21
C LEU A 42 -7.18 13.46 -11.27
N VAL A 43 -7.89 13.36 -12.40
CA VAL A 43 -8.99 12.38 -12.57
C VAL A 43 -8.47 10.93 -12.52
N PRO A 44 -7.46 10.52 -13.32
CA PRO A 44 -6.92 9.17 -13.24
C PRO A 44 -6.34 8.83 -11.86
N LEU A 45 -5.66 9.78 -11.22
CA LEU A 45 -5.11 9.61 -9.87
C LEU A 45 -6.23 9.37 -8.85
N THR A 46 -7.32 10.14 -8.92
CA THR A 46 -8.47 9.98 -8.03
C THR A 46 -9.12 8.61 -8.21
N VAL A 47 -9.35 8.18 -9.46
CA VAL A 47 -9.91 6.86 -9.76
C VAL A 47 -9.00 5.76 -9.20
N PHE A 48 -7.69 5.87 -9.42
CA PHE A 48 -6.72 4.90 -8.90
C PHE A 48 -6.76 4.80 -7.37
N VAL A 49 -6.72 5.94 -6.67
CA VAL A 49 -6.78 5.97 -5.19
C VAL A 49 -8.10 5.39 -4.67
N LEU A 50 -9.23 5.66 -5.33
CA LEU A 50 -10.52 5.08 -4.94
C LEU A 50 -10.55 3.56 -5.13
N ILE A 51 -10.05 3.05 -6.25
CA ILE A 51 -9.95 1.60 -6.49
C ILE A 51 -9.08 0.95 -5.40
N GLN A 52 -7.93 1.56 -5.09
CA GLN A 52 -7.08 1.07 -4.02
C GLN A 52 -7.75 1.09 -2.66
N LEU A 53 -8.53 2.12 -2.35
CA LEU A 53 -9.25 2.23 -1.08
C LEU A 53 -10.31 1.12 -0.96
N VAL A 54 -11.08 0.87 -2.02
CA VAL A 54 -12.07 -0.22 -2.07
C VAL A 54 -11.38 -1.57 -1.89
N TYR A 55 -10.30 -1.83 -2.63
CA TYR A 55 -9.53 -3.06 -2.50
C TYR A 55 -8.98 -3.26 -1.08
N SER A 56 -8.34 -2.23 -0.51
CA SER A 56 -7.80 -2.29 0.85
C SER A 56 -8.90 -2.49 1.90
N THR A 57 -10.08 -1.90 1.69
CA THR A 57 -11.24 -2.10 2.58
C THR A 57 -11.75 -3.53 2.53
N TRP A 58 -11.85 -4.10 1.31
CA TRP A 58 -12.24 -5.50 1.12
C TRP A 58 -11.25 -6.45 1.80
N LEU A 59 -9.96 -6.23 1.61
CA LEU A 59 -8.92 -7.07 2.17
C LEU A 59 -8.86 -6.99 3.70
N LEU A 60 -9.00 -5.79 4.28
CA LEU A 60 -9.04 -5.60 5.73
C LEU A 60 -10.30 -6.13 6.39
N SER A 61 -11.39 -6.34 5.63
CA SER A 61 -12.62 -6.92 6.16
C SER A 61 -12.40 -8.33 6.73
N ASN A 62 -11.46 -9.09 6.17
CA ASN A 62 -11.05 -10.38 6.69
C ASN A 62 -9.63 -10.32 7.27
N ARG A 63 -9.55 -10.09 8.58
CA ARG A 63 -8.29 -9.99 9.32
C ARG A 63 -7.37 -11.20 9.10
N GLU A 64 -7.90 -12.41 9.13
CA GLU A 64 -7.09 -13.63 9.02
C GLU A 64 -6.50 -13.76 7.62
N MET A 65 -7.31 -13.52 6.60
CA MET A 65 -6.88 -13.52 5.19
C MET A 65 -5.81 -12.44 4.94
N TYR A 66 -6.00 -11.22 5.45
CA TYR A 66 -5.02 -10.14 5.33
C TYR A 66 -3.66 -10.52 5.95
N ILE A 67 -3.67 -11.10 7.16
CA ILE A 67 -2.45 -11.53 7.84
C ILE A 67 -1.78 -12.67 7.06
N GLN A 68 -2.56 -13.63 6.57
CA GLN A 68 -2.06 -14.77 5.81
C GLN A 68 -1.35 -14.34 4.53
N GLU A 69 -2.00 -13.52 3.70
CA GLU A 69 -1.42 -13.05 2.44
C GLU A 69 -0.14 -12.23 2.66
N ASN A 70 -0.14 -11.32 3.64
CA ASN A 70 1.05 -10.51 3.93
C ASN A 70 2.22 -11.36 4.44
N LEU A 71 1.94 -12.38 5.26
CA LEU A 71 2.96 -13.31 5.72
C LEU A 71 3.48 -14.21 4.60
N ASP A 72 2.62 -14.70 3.71
CA ASP A 72 3.02 -15.53 2.57
C ASP A 72 3.90 -14.75 1.59
N ILE A 73 3.50 -13.52 1.23
CA ILE A 73 4.30 -12.64 0.38
C ILE A 73 5.65 -12.34 1.03
N SER A 74 5.67 -12.03 2.33
CA SER A 74 6.91 -11.75 3.06
C SER A 74 7.82 -12.97 3.10
N TRP A 75 7.24 -14.16 3.31
CA TRP A 75 7.97 -15.43 3.33
C TRP A 75 8.55 -15.76 1.95
N GLN A 76 7.75 -15.60 0.89
CA GLN A 76 8.20 -15.78 -0.49
C GLN A 76 9.34 -14.82 -0.86
N LEU A 77 9.21 -13.55 -0.48
CA LEU A 77 10.23 -12.56 -0.74
C LEU A 77 11.53 -12.91 -0.01
N ALA A 78 11.44 -13.31 1.27
CA ALA A 78 12.60 -13.77 2.03
C ALA A 78 13.23 -15.00 1.38
N TYR A 79 12.42 -15.95 0.89
CA TYR A 79 12.92 -17.15 0.21
C TYR A 79 13.70 -16.82 -1.07
N MET A 80 13.24 -15.83 -1.83
CA MET A 80 13.90 -15.40 -3.07
C MET A 80 15.13 -14.52 -2.85
N THR A 81 15.19 -13.78 -1.74
CA THR A 81 16.21 -12.74 -1.53
C THR A 81 17.25 -13.07 -0.47
N ASN A 82 16.87 -13.79 0.59
CA ASN A 82 17.73 -14.11 1.71
C ASN A 82 17.23 -15.37 2.44
N THR A 83 17.73 -16.52 2.01
CA THR A 83 17.40 -17.81 2.63
C THR A 83 18.02 -17.98 4.01
N GLU A 84 19.17 -17.36 4.31
CA GLU A 84 19.83 -17.43 5.63
C GLU A 84 18.92 -16.88 6.73
N LEU A 85 18.22 -15.79 6.45
CA LEU A 85 17.22 -15.26 7.37
C LEU A 85 16.15 -16.30 7.71
N LEU A 86 15.65 -17.02 6.70
CA LEU A 86 14.61 -18.02 6.94
C LEU A 86 15.13 -19.17 7.78
N TYR A 87 16.40 -19.57 7.61
CA TYR A 87 17.05 -20.54 8.51
C TYR A 87 17.09 -20.02 9.95
N ASP A 88 17.54 -18.78 10.18
CA ASP A 88 17.59 -18.18 11.52
C ASP A 88 16.19 -18.12 12.16
N MET A 89 15.16 -17.80 11.38
CA MET A 89 13.78 -17.81 11.85
C MET A 89 13.30 -19.23 12.20
N GLN A 90 13.57 -20.20 11.34
CA GLN A 90 13.19 -21.60 11.54
C GLN A 90 13.87 -22.19 12.79
N ASP A 91 15.15 -21.88 12.98
CA ASP A 91 15.92 -22.30 14.15
C ASP A 91 15.38 -21.63 15.43
N HIS A 92 15.18 -20.31 15.42
CA HIS A 92 14.72 -19.54 16.57
C HIS A 92 13.33 -19.94 17.07
N TRP A 93 12.39 -20.22 16.16
CA TRP A 93 11.02 -20.61 16.50
C TRP A 93 10.78 -22.12 16.49
N HIS A 94 11.83 -22.92 16.24
CA HIS A 94 11.76 -24.36 16.06
C HIS A 94 10.58 -24.79 15.18
N CYS A 95 10.50 -24.19 13.99
CA CYS A 95 9.45 -24.47 13.01
C CYS A 95 10.06 -24.75 11.63
N GLN A 96 9.35 -25.51 10.80
CA GLN A 96 9.80 -25.84 9.45
C GLN A 96 8.68 -25.56 8.46
N ASP A 97 9.07 -25.04 7.29
CA ASP A 97 8.19 -24.64 6.20
C ASP A 97 7.14 -23.58 6.59
N PHE A 98 6.49 -22.99 5.59
CA PHE A 98 5.55 -21.91 5.85
C PHE A 98 4.19 -22.42 6.33
N MET A 99 3.42 -23.09 5.47
CA MET A 99 2.09 -23.62 5.79
C MET A 99 2.03 -25.15 5.78
N THR A 100 2.63 -25.78 4.76
CA THR A 100 2.67 -27.24 4.64
C THR A 100 4.11 -27.73 4.49
N ARG A 101 4.35 -29.02 4.80
CA ARG A 101 5.67 -29.67 4.71
C ARG A 101 6.30 -29.71 3.30
N PHE A 102 5.61 -29.17 2.31
CA PHE A 102 6.03 -29.15 0.90
C PHE A 102 6.08 -27.72 0.32
N ASP A 103 5.65 -26.72 1.08
CA ASP A 103 5.69 -25.33 0.62
C ASP A 103 7.08 -24.75 0.83
N ARG A 104 7.85 -24.71 -0.27
CA ARG A 104 9.16 -24.05 -0.35
C ARG A 104 10.17 -24.63 0.66
N PRO A 105 10.49 -25.93 0.55
CA PRO A 105 11.37 -26.59 1.50
C PRO A 105 12.74 -25.92 1.46
N ILE A 106 13.12 -25.42 2.62
CA ILE A 106 14.49 -25.05 2.89
C ILE A 106 15.13 -26.33 3.41
N LEU A 107 16.16 -26.82 2.71
CA LEU A 107 16.83 -28.08 3.06
C LEU A 107 17.50 -27.91 4.42
N SER A 108 16.83 -28.24 5.52
CA SER A 108 17.41 -28.26 6.85
C SER A 108 18.15 -29.58 7.06
N LEU A 109 19.37 -29.49 7.59
CA LEU A 109 20.28 -30.63 7.77
C LEU A 109 19.84 -31.60 8.88
N ASP A 110 18.95 -31.16 9.77
CA ASP A 110 18.44 -31.94 10.90
C ASP A 110 16.96 -32.28 10.74
N THR A 111 16.69 -33.44 10.14
CA THR A 111 15.36 -34.02 9.94
C THR A 111 14.72 -34.58 11.23
N HIS A 112 15.33 -34.36 12.38
CA HIS A 112 14.87 -34.91 13.65
C HIS A 112 14.25 -33.82 14.53
N ALA A 113 12.91 -33.74 14.51
CA ALA A 113 12.01 -33.22 15.56
C ALA A 113 11.20 -31.92 15.31
N LEU A 114 11.36 -31.18 14.21
CA LEU A 114 10.50 -30.02 13.93
C LEU A 114 9.26 -30.43 13.09
N SER A 115 8.11 -30.67 13.74
CA SER A 115 6.88 -31.10 13.04
C SER A 115 5.87 -29.99 12.75
N LYS A 116 6.14 -28.75 13.18
CA LYS A 116 5.16 -27.65 13.15
C LYS A 116 5.51 -26.61 12.09
N ALA A 117 4.50 -26.23 11.30
CA ALA A 117 4.57 -25.13 10.34
C ALA A 117 4.88 -23.80 11.03
N CYS A 118 5.63 -22.91 10.36
CA CYS A 118 5.96 -21.59 10.91
C CYS A 118 4.78 -20.62 10.91
N TYR A 119 3.83 -20.76 9.98
CA TYR A 119 2.68 -19.86 9.84
C TYR A 119 1.90 -19.62 11.15
N PRO A 120 1.42 -20.62 11.92
CA PRO A 120 0.65 -20.37 13.15
C PRO A 120 1.44 -19.63 14.23
N ILE A 121 2.77 -19.79 14.27
CA ILE A 121 3.63 -19.08 15.22
C ILE A 121 3.81 -17.63 14.76
N LEU A 122 4.11 -17.44 13.48
CA LEU A 122 4.29 -16.12 12.87
C LEU A 122 2.99 -15.29 12.89
N SER A 123 1.85 -15.91 12.60
CA SER A 123 0.54 -15.24 12.62
C SER A 123 0.15 -14.82 14.02
N ARG A 124 0.46 -15.63 15.05
CA ARG A 124 0.20 -15.26 16.45
C ARG A 124 1.13 -14.14 16.92
N THR A 125 2.41 -14.18 16.55
CA THR A 125 3.42 -13.22 16.99
C THR A 125 3.33 -11.88 16.24
N PHE A 126 3.22 -11.92 14.91
CA PHE A 126 3.26 -10.73 14.05
C PHE A 126 1.90 -10.31 13.52
N GLY A 127 0.91 -11.20 13.47
CA GLY A 127 -0.40 -10.90 12.91
C GLY A 127 -1.10 -9.67 13.51
N PRO A 128 -1.12 -9.47 14.85
CA PRO A 128 -1.67 -8.26 15.44
C PRO A 128 -0.97 -6.98 14.94
N ALA A 129 0.36 -6.98 14.88
CA ALA A 129 1.13 -5.84 14.39
C ALA A 129 0.88 -5.59 12.89
N ILE A 130 0.89 -6.64 12.06
CA ILE A 130 0.60 -6.55 10.62
C ILE A 130 -0.78 -5.94 10.38
N PHE A 131 -1.78 -6.36 11.15
CA PHE A 131 -3.13 -5.83 11.03
C PHE A 131 -3.23 -4.35 11.45
N VAL A 132 -2.60 -3.97 12.56
CA VAL A 132 -2.54 -2.55 12.99
C VAL A 132 -1.87 -1.69 11.92
N TRP A 133 -0.76 -2.14 11.34
CA TRP A 133 -0.13 -1.44 10.21
C TRP A 133 -1.03 -1.34 8.99
N GLY A 134 -1.80 -2.39 8.68
CA GLY A 134 -2.81 -2.35 7.63
C GLY A 134 -3.86 -1.26 7.84
N ILE A 135 -4.36 -1.11 9.08
CA ILE A 135 -5.29 -0.02 9.45
C ILE A 135 -4.64 1.35 9.25
N VAL A 136 -3.40 1.52 9.73
CA VAL A 136 -2.68 2.80 9.59
C VAL A 136 -2.53 3.19 8.11
N LEU A 137 -2.13 2.24 7.26
CA LEU A 137 -2.03 2.47 5.81
C LEU A 137 -3.39 2.79 5.17
N TRP A 138 -4.46 2.13 5.60
CA TRP A 138 -5.81 2.42 5.14
C TRP A 138 -6.26 3.85 5.51
N ILE A 139 -5.97 4.30 6.73
CA ILE A 139 -6.25 5.68 7.17
C ILE A 139 -5.48 6.69 6.30
N MET A 140 -4.21 6.43 6.00
CA MET A 140 -3.42 7.32 5.12
C MET A 140 -4.05 7.45 3.74
N LYS A 141 -4.49 6.34 3.14
CA LYS A 141 -5.20 6.35 1.85
C LYS A 141 -6.54 7.08 1.91
N LEU A 142 -7.26 6.95 3.02
CA LEU A 142 -8.51 7.68 3.22
C LEU A 142 -8.26 9.19 3.25
N VAL A 143 -7.22 9.64 3.96
CA VAL A 143 -6.83 11.06 3.98
C VAL A 143 -6.43 11.54 2.59
N GLN A 144 -5.68 10.74 1.82
CA GLN A 144 -5.32 11.05 0.43
C GLN A 144 -6.54 11.20 -0.47
N ALA A 145 -7.51 10.27 -0.36
CA ALA A 145 -8.77 10.34 -1.12
C ALA A 145 -9.57 11.60 -0.79
N ILE A 146 -9.69 11.94 0.50
CA ILE A 146 -10.37 13.16 0.95
C ILE A 146 -9.65 14.41 0.40
N GLY A 147 -8.32 14.44 0.47
CA GLY A 147 -7.52 15.55 -0.06
C GLY A 147 -7.71 15.76 -1.57
N LEU A 148 -7.75 14.68 -2.35
CA LEU A 148 -8.02 14.74 -3.80
C LEU A 148 -9.43 15.26 -4.11
N LEU A 149 -10.43 14.85 -3.33
CA LEU A 149 -11.80 15.36 -3.47
C LEU A 149 -11.89 16.85 -3.13
N PHE A 150 -11.21 17.32 -2.09
CA PHE A 150 -11.14 18.75 -1.77
C PHE A 150 -10.45 19.56 -2.86
N MET A 151 -9.36 19.05 -3.44
CA MET A 151 -8.70 19.71 -4.58
C MET A 151 -9.63 19.79 -5.78
N TYR A 152 -10.39 18.74 -6.06
CA TYR A 152 -11.37 18.73 -7.14
C TYR A 152 -12.46 19.79 -6.91
N THR A 153 -13.08 19.83 -5.73
CA THR A 153 -14.15 20.80 -5.46
C THR A 153 -13.66 22.25 -5.51
N PHE A 154 -12.49 22.53 -4.96
CA PHE A 154 -11.87 23.86 -5.00
C PHE A 154 -11.54 24.28 -6.45
N TYR A 155 -11.06 23.36 -7.28
CA TYR A 155 -10.77 23.61 -8.68
C TYR A 155 -12.02 23.98 -9.48
N PHE A 156 -13.13 23.26 -9.28
CA PHE A 156 -14.39 23.56 -9.97
C PHE A 156 -14.98 24.90 -9.54
N ASP A 157 -14.90 25.23 -8.26
CA ASP A 157 -15.40 26.50 -7.74
C ASP A 157 -14.63 27.70 -8.34
N GLN A 158 -13.30 27.64 -8.40
CA GLN A 158 -12.50 28.72 -8.99
C GLN A 158 -12.74 28.91 -10.49
N ASN A 159 -12.83 27.82 -11.26
CA ASN A 159 -13.09 27.95 -12.70
C ASN A 159 -14.50 28.48 -12.99
N TYR A 160 -15.50 28.10 -12.20
CA TYR A 160 -16.86 28.64 -12.34
C TYR A 160 -16.92 30.15 -12.05
N VAL A 161 -16.17 30.61 -11.03
CA VAL A 161 -16.04 32.05 -10.73
C VAL A 161 -15.34 32.79 -11.87
N PHE A 162 -14.30 32.21 -12.46
CA PHE A 162 -13.54 32.83 -13.55
C PHE A 162 -14.37 32.96 -14.84
N ASP A 163 -15.11 31.92 -15.23
CA ASP A 163 -16.01 31.96 -16.38
C ASP A 163 -17.06 33.07 -16.23
N LYS A 164 -17.63 33.20 -15.02
CA LYS A 164 -18.64 34.23 -14.71
C LYS A 164 -18.07 35.65 -14.76
N LEU A 165 -16.80 35.85 -14.42
CA LEU A 165 -16.10 37.13 -14.51
C LEU A 165 -15.75 37.49 -15.95
N SER A 166 -15.27 36.52 -16.74
CA SER A 166 -14.99 36.72 -18.18
C SER A 166 -16.24 37.14 -18.93
N GLN A 167 -17.38 36.49 -18.66
CA GLN A 167 -18.65 36.79 -19.31
C GLN A 167 -19.21 38.19 -18.96
N LYS A 168 -18.92 38.71 -17.76
CA LYS A 168 -19.32 40.06 -17.34
C LYS A 168 -18.49 41.18 -17.95
N ASN A 169 -17.24 40.92 -18.36
CA ASN A 169 -16.36 41.93 -18.96
C ASN A 169 -16.52 42.04 -20.49
N LEU A 170 -17.38 41.21 -21.09
CA LEU A 170 -17.68 41.18 -22.53
C LEU A 170 -19.03 41.87 -22.88
N ILE A 171 -19.71 42.46 -21.89
CA ILE A 171 -20.96 43.25 -22.02
C ILE A 171 -20.66 44.66 -21.55
#